data_AF-A0A8J7F7Y7-F1
#
_entry.id   AF-A0A8J7F7Y7-F1
#
_cell.length_a   1.000
_cell.length_b   1.000
_cell.length_c   1.000
_cell.angle_alpha   90.00
_cell.angle_beta   90.00
_cell.angle_gamma   90.00
#
_symmetry.space_group_name_H-M   'P 1'
#
loop_
_entity.id
_entity.type
_entity.pdbx_description
1 polymer ?
#
loop_
_entity_poly.entity_id
_entity_poly.type
_entity_poly.pdbx_seq_one_letter_code
_entity_poly.pdbx_strand_id
1 'polypeptide(L)'
;MTKRDITQQEKPSALKQLREDAGLTQEQVAYRLKKAVSTIRRWEKGDEPSLTRREWSELCLLIGKKFDELPEVMSTPLVENEID
;
A
#
# COMPACT_ATOMS: atom_id res chain seq x y z
N MET A 1 14.06 25.50 13.57
CA MET A 1 12.97 25.16 12.64
C MET A 1 13.60 24.68 11.34
N THR A 2 14.04 23.42 11.28
CA THR A 2 14.86 22.94 10.17
C THR A 2 13.97 22.64 8.96
N LYS A 3 14.21 23.42 7.90
CA LYS A 3 13.62 23.27 6.57
C LYS A 3 13.81 21.83 6.13
N ARG A 4 12.73 21.09 5.87
CA ARG A 4 12.84 19.78 5.22
C ARG A 4 12.86 20.00 3.73
N ASP A 5 13.99 19.61 3.13
CA ASP A 5 14.29 19.67 1.72
C ASP A 5 13.13 19.12 0.88
N ILE A 6 12.65 20.00 0.01
CA ILE A 6 11.72 19.71 -1.08
C ILE A 6 12.61 19.23 -2.21
N THR A 7 12.58 17.93 -2.54
CA THR A 7 12.89 17.29 -3.83
C THR A 7 13.39 15.86 -3.64
N GLN A 8 12.53 14.99 -3.11
CA GLN A 8 12.55 13.61 -3.57
C GLN A 8 11.32 13.49 -4.46
N GLN A 9 11.54 13.24 -5.74
CA GLN A 9 10.48 12.78 -6.63
C GLN A 9 10.04 11.42 -6.07
N GLU A 10 9.10 11.43 -5.11
CA GLU A 10 8.48 10.24 -4.52
C GLU A 10 7.74 9.56 -5.67
N LYS A 11 8.40 8.58 -6.33
CA LYS A 11 7.74 7.67 -7.25
C LYS A 11 6.52 7.13 -6.50
N PRO A 12 5.30 7.35 -7.01
CA PRO A 12 4.10 6.99 -6.26
C PRO A 12 4.17 5.49 -5.95
N SER A 13 4.03 5.14 -4.68
CA SER A 13 4.00 3.74 -4.26
C SER A 13 2.93 2.98 -5.04
N ALA A 14 3.13 1.67 -5.18
CA ALA A 14 2.18 0.83 -5.88
C ALA A 14 0.79 0.86 -5.22
N LEU A 15 0.73 0.96 -3.88
CA LEU A 15 -0.53 1.11 -3.15
C LEU A 15 -1.27 2.42 -3.53
N LYS A 16 -0.53 3.52 -3.64
CA LYS A 16 -1.10 4.82 -4.04
C LYS A 16 -1.72 4.76 -5.43
N GLN A 17 -1.00 4.16 -6.38
CA GLN A 17 -1.47 4.01 -7.76
C GLN A 17 -2.75 3.16 -7.80
N LEU A 18 -2.76 1.98 -7.15
CA LEU A 18 -3.95 1.13 -7.09
C LEU A 18 -5.16 1.84 -6.48
N ARG A 19 -4.93 2.63 -5.42
CA ARG A 19 -6.00 3.42 -4.78
C ARG A 19 -6.56 4.47 -5.73
N GLU A 20 -5.69 5.20 -6.41
CA GLU A 20 -6.08 6.30 -7.32
C GLU A 20 -6.77 5.76 -8.58
N ASP A 21 -6.28 4.65 -9.14
CA ASP A 21 -6.93 3.95 -10.27
C ASP A 21 -8.33 3.44 -9.92
N ALA A 22 -8.54 3.06 -8.66
CA ALA A 22 -9.85 2.67 -8.13
C ALA A 22 -10.72 3.87 -7.70
N GLY A 23 -10.24 5.11 -7.82
CA GLY A 23 -10.96 6.33 -7.44
C GLY A 23 -11.20 6.49 -5.94
N LEU A 24 -10.36 5.86 -5.10
CA LEU A 24 -10.53 5.81 -3.65
C LEU A 24 -9.72 6.90 -2.92
N THR A 25 -10.21 7.36 -1.78
CA THR A 25 -9.45 8.20 -0.84
C THR A 25 -8.67 7.36 0.18
N GLN A 26 -7.67 7.96 0.84
CA GLN A 26 -6.91 7.27 1.88
C GLN A 26 -7.81 6.86 3.05
N GLU A 27 -8.82 7.67 3.38
CA GLU A 27 -9.82 7.41 4.42
C GLU A 27 -10.67 6.18 4.10
N GLN A 28 -11.07 5.99 2.84
CA GLN A 28 -11.86 4.84 2.43
C GLN A 28 -11.07 3.53 2.58
N VAL A 29 -9.80 3.53 2.17
CA VAL A 29 -8.90 2.39 2.36
C VAL A 29 -8.65 2.14 3.86
N ALA A 30 -8.36 3.19 4.62
CA ALA A 30 -8.13 3.10 6.07
C ALA A 30 -9.34 2.51 6.81
N TYR A 31 -10.54 2.99 6.48
CA TYR A 31 -11.80 2.50 7.04
C TYR A 31 -12.00 1.01 6.71
N ARG A 32 -11.81 0.62 5.45
CA ARG A 32 -11.97 -0.78 5.00
C ARG A 32 -11.03 -1.73 5.71
N LEU A 33 -9.77 -1.32 5.89
CA LEU A 33 -8.70 -2.12 6.50
C LEU A 33 -8.63 -1.97 8.02
N LYS A 34 -9.50 -1.13 8.62
CA LYS A 34 -9.49 -0.81 10.06
C LYS A 34 -8.10 -0.32 10.54
N LYS A 35 -7.44 0.52 9.73
CA LYS A 35 -6.17 1.16 10.06
C LYS A 35 -6.35 2.67 10.21
N ALA A 36 -5.38 3.34 10.83
CA ALA A 36 -5.34 4.79 10.83
C ALA A 36 -4.99 5.32 9.43
N VAL A 37 -5.55 6.48 9.05
CA VAL A 37 -5.21 7.16 7.77
C VAL A 37 -3.71 7.46 7.70
N SER A 38 -3.08 7.76 8.84
CA SER A 38 -1.62 7.96 8.94
C SER A 38 -0.82 6.71 8.57
N THR A 39 -1.35 5.50 8.81
CA THR A 39 -0.74 4.24 8.37
C THR A 39 -0.77 4.14 6.85
N ILE A 40 -1.91 4.44 6.22
CA ILE A 40 -2.03 4.43 4.75
C ILE A 40 -1.08 5.45 4.13
N ARG A 41 -1.04 6.68 4.66
CA ARG A 41 -0.11 7.71 4.20
C ARG A 41 1.36 7.28 4.30
N ARG A 42 1.73 6.57 5.36
CA ARG A 42 3.10 6.07 5.57
C ARG A 42 3.44 4.99 4.54
N TRP A 43 2.53 4.04 4.31
CA TRP A 43 2.70 3.05 3.25
C TRP A 43 2.80 3.68 1.87
N GLU A 44 1.99 4.71 1.61
CA GLU A 44 2.00 5.37 0.32
C GLU A 44 3.29 6.14 0.01
N LYS A 45 4.09 6.43 1.05
CA LYS A 45 5.36 7.15 0.99
C LYS A 45 6.59 6.26 0.87
N GLY A 46 6.43 4.94 0.97
CA GLY A 46 7.54 4.00 0.76
C GLY A 46 7.66 2.88 1.79
N ASP A 47 6.84 2.88 2.84
CA ASP A 47 6.77 1.72 3.72
C ASP A 47 5.94 0.60 3.08
N GLU A 48 6.38 -0.65 3.21
CA GLU A 48 5.63 -1.77 2.67
C GLU A 48 4.35 -2.05 3.50
N PRO A 49 3.19 -2.30 2.86
CA PRO A 49 1.96 -2.61 3.58
C PRO A 49 2.08 -3.91 4.37
N SER A 50 2.08 -3.82 5.70
CA SER A 50 1.96 -4.99 6.57
C SER A 50 0.47 -5.36 6.71
N LEU A 51 -0.01 -6.15 5.76
CA LEU A 51 -1.39 -6.64 5.72
C LEU A 51 -1.42 -8.16 5.89
N THR A 52 -2.37 -8.64 6.68
CA THR A 52 -2.72 -10.06 6.74
C THR A 52 -3.36 -10.52 5.43
N ARG A 53 -3.40 -11.83 5.18
CA ARG A 53 -4.08 -12.42 4.01
C ARG A 53 -5.54 -11.97 3.88
N ARG A 54 -6.24 -11.86 5.01
CA ARG A 54 -7.61 -11.35 5.04
C ARG A 54 -7.66 -9.89 4.60
N GLU A 55 -6.81 -9.03 5.15
CA GLU A 55 -6.78 -7.62 4.78
C GLU A 55 -6.39 -7.42 3.31
N TRP A 56 -5.47 -8.23 2.78
CA TRP A 56 -5.17 -8.26 1.34
C TRP A 56 -6.39 -8.60 0.50
N SER A 57 -7.18 -9.60 0.91
CA SER A 57 -8.45 -9.93 0.25
C SER A 57 -9.44 -8.76 0.30
N GLU A 58 -9.54 -8.07 1.44
CA GLU A 58 -10.45 -6.93 1.60
C GLU A 58 -10.01 -5.74 0.73
N LEU A 59 -8.70 -5.52 0.60
CA LEU A 59 -8.12 -4.51 -0.30
C LEU A 59 -8.42 -4.85 -1.77
N CYS A 60 -8.18 -6.10 -2.18
CA CYS A 60 -8.48 -6.59 -3.53
C CYS A 60 -9.95 -6.36 -3.91
N LEU A 61 -10.87 -6.72 -3.01
CA LEU A 61 -12.30 -6.47 -3.18
C LEU A 61 -12.63 -4.98 -3.30
N LEU A 62 -11.96 -4.14 -2.50
CA LEU A 62 -12.18 -2.70 -2.50
C LEU A 62 -11.72 -2.03 -3.81
N ILE A 63 -10.55 -2.44 -4.33
CA ILE A 63 -9.99 -1.87 -5.57
C ILE A 63 -10.52 -2.56 -6.84
N GLY A 64 -11.31 -3.62 -6.70
CA GLY A 64 -11.88 -4.35 -7.83
C GLY A 64 -10.87 -5.17 -8.64
N LYS A 65 -9.76 -5.61 -8.02
CA LYS A 65 -8.73 -6.43 -8.66
C LYS A 65 -8.53 -7.74 -7.90
N LYS A 66 -8.07 -8.78 -8.60
CA LYS A 66 -7.58 -10.01 -7.99
C LYS A 66 -6.16 -9.82 -7.47
N PHE A 67 -5.74 -10.65 -6.52
CA PHE A 67 -4.37 -10.60 -5.97
C PHE A 67 -3.29 -10.79 -7.04
N ASP A 68 -3.55 -11.65 -8.03
CA ASP A 68 -2.62 -11.93 -9.14
C ASP A 68 -2.51 -10.76 -10.15
N GLU A 69 -3.42 -9.78 -10.07
CA GLU A 69 -3.39 -8.56 -10.89
C GLU A 69 -2.68 -7.40 -10.18
N LEU A 70 -2.20 -7.62 -8.96
CA LEU A 70 -1.44 -6.63 -8.22
C LEU A 70 0.02 -6.59 -8.73
N PRO A 71 0.66 -5.42 -8.70
CA PRO A 71 2.09 -5.29 -8.96
C PRO A 71 2.92 -6.28 -8.12
N GLU A 72 3.98 -6.86 -8.70
CA GLU A 72 4.87 -7.85 -8.06
C GLU A 72 5.37 -7.43 -6.68
N VAL A 73 5.63 -6.13 -6.51
CA VAL A 73 6.04 -5.51 -5.24
C VAL A 73 5.00 -5.60 -4.12
N MET A 74 3.77 -6.02 -4.41
CA MET A 74 2.68 -6.23 -3.44
C MET A 74 2.12 -7.65 -3.49
N SER A 75 2.38 -8.42 -4.55
CA SER A 75 1.92 -9.81 -4.69
C SER A 75 2.95 -10.84 -4.23
N THR A 76 4.20 -10.44 -3.99
CA THR A 76 5.24 -11.35 -3.50
C THR A 76 5.16 -11.49 -1.99
N PRO A 77 4.85 -12.67 -1.43
CA PRO A 77 5.06 -12.92 0.00
C PRO A 77 6.54 -12.72 0.30
N LEU A 78 6.89 -12.09 1.42
CA LEU A 78 8.26 -12.11 1.94
C LEU A 78 8.67 -13.58 2.09
N VAL A 79 9.32 -14.14 1.07
CA VAL A 79 9.96 -15.44 1.18
C VAL A 79 11.12 -15.17 2.13
N GLU A 80 11.04 -15.74 3.33
CA GLU A 80 12.13 -15.74 4.29
C GLU A 80 13.40 -16.12 3.53
N ASN A 81 14.41 -15.25 3.60
CA ASN A 81 15.72 -15.49 3.01
C ASN A 81 16.15 -16.92 3.34
N GLU A 82 16.43 -17.69 2.29
CA GLU A 82 17.09 -18.98 2.40
C GLU A 82 18.34 -18.81 3.29
N ILE A 83 18.40 -19.65 4.32
CA ILE A 83 19.59 -19.83 5.15
C ILE A 83 20.65 -20.46 4.25
N ASP A 84 21.73 -19.73 3.99
CA ASP A 84 23.01 -20.28 3.52
C ASP A 84 23.93 -20.51 4.74
#